data_AF-A0A7G8KVV6-F1
#
_entry.id   AF-A0A7G8KVV6-F1
#
_cell.length_a   1.000
_cell.length_b   1.000
_cell.length_c   1.000
_cell.angle_alpha   90.00
_cell.angle_beta   90.00
_cell.angle_gamma   90.00
#
_symmetry.space_group_name_H-M   'P 1'
#
loop_
_entity.id
_entity.type
_entity.pdbx_description
1 polymer ?
#
loop_
_entity_poly.entity_id
_entity_poly.type
_entity_poly.pdbx_seq_one_letter_code
_entity_poly.pdbx_strand_id
1 'polypeptide(L)' 'LILLLSLEFLVLSLFTMIMSCMLMIQEEMYFVIMFFVFAVCEGAVGLSILVSMMRSHGNDYYNSLSMLMC' A
#
# COMPACT_ATOMS: atom_id res chain seq x y z
N LEU A 1 2.49 0.84 11.42
CA LEU A 1 3.51 0.05 10.69
C LEU A 1 3.00 -1.32 10.24
N ILE A 2 2.54 -2.19 11.16
CA ILE A 2 2.06 -3.56 10.84
C ILE A 2 0.97 -3.58 9.75
N LEU A 3 0.03 -2.63 9.78
CA LEU A 3 -0.98 -2.49 8.73
C LEU A 3 -0.39 -2.14 7.36
N LEU A 4 0.63 -1.28 7.29
CA LEU A 4 1.29 -0.95 6.03
C LEU A 4 2.03 -2.17 5.45
N LEU A 5 2.71 -2.92 6.32
CA LEU A 5 3.44 -4.13 5.93
C LEU A 5 2.50 -5.25 5.47
N SER A 6 1.30 -5.34 6.06
CA SER A 6 0.26 -6.27 5.59
C SER A 6 -0.29 -5.89 4.21
N LEU A 7 -0.35 -4.58 3.90
CA LEU A 7 -0.83 -4.06 2.62
C LEU A 7 0.20 -4.32 1.52
N GLU A 8 1.50 -4.10 1.79
CA GLU A 8 2.57 -4.47 0.86
C GLU A 8 2.58 -5.97 0.54
N PHE A 9 2.37 -6.83 1.56
CA PHE A 9 2.29 -8.28 1.34
C PHE A 9 1.10 -8.66 0.45
N LEU A 10 -0.06 -8.02 0.64
CA LEU A 10 -1.24 -8.22 -0.20
C LEU A 10 -0.99 -7.80 -1.65
N VAL A 11 -0.36 -6.64 -1.88
CA VAL A 11 0.03 -6.16 -3.21
C VAL A 11 0.97 -7.15 -3.91
N LEU A 12 1.97 -7.68 -3.20
CA LEU A 12 2.89 -8.69 -3.74
C LEU A 12 2.16 -9.98 -4.13
N SER A 13 1.23 -10.47 -3.28
CA SER A 13 0.43 -11.65 -3.61
C SER A 13 -0.42 -11.46 -4.87
N LEU A 14 -1.07 -10.30 -5.00
CA LEU A 14 -1.87 -9.94 -6.19
C LEU A 14 -1.00 -9.84 -7.44
N PHE A 15 0.19 -9.25 -7.31
CA PHE A 15 1.15 -9.17 -8.41
C PHE A 15 1.52 -10.56 -8.94
N THR A 16 1.82 -11.51 -8.05
CA THR A 16 2.15 -12.89 -8.47
C THR A 16 0.98 -13.58 -9.18
N MET A 17 -0.25 -13.36 -8.69
CA MET A 17 -1.44 -13.92 -9.31
C MET A 17 -1.68 -13.34 -10.71
N ILE A 18 -1.61 -12.02 -10.85
CA ILE A 18 -1.80 -11.31 -12.13
C ILE A 18 -0.71 -11.71 -13.14
N MET A 19 0.55 -11.81 -12.70
CA MET A 19 1.65 -12.26 -13.56
C MET A 19 1.42 -13.67 -14.10
N SER A 20 0.98 -14.61 -13.25
CA SER A 20 0.67 -15.97 -13.71
C SER A 20 -0.51 -16.02 -14.69
N CYS A 21 -1.50 -15.15 -14.50
CA CYS A 21 -2.64 -15.03 -15.40
C CYS A 21 -2.21 -14.46 -16.77
N MET A 22 -1.43 -13.37 -16.79
CA MET A 22 -0.96 -12.75 -18.04
C MET A 22 0.00 -13.68 -18.82
N LEU A 23 0.83 -14.45 -18.11
CA LEU A 23 1.66 -15.50 -18.71
C LEU A 23 0.85 -16.56 -19.45
N MET A 24 -0.34 -16.92 -18.96
CA MET A 24 -1.23 -17.87 -19.65
C MET A 24 -1.91 -17.26 -20.88
N ILE A 25 -2.24 -15.98 -20.83
CA ILE A 25 -2.96 -15.30 -21.92
C ILE A 25 -1.97 -14.77 -22.99
N GLN A 26 -0.65 -14.86 -22.75
CA GLN A 26 0.41 -14.32 -23.62
C GLN A 26 0.23 -12.83 -23.97
N GLU A 27 -0.48 -12.10 -23.11
CA GLU A 27 -0.72 -10.68 -23.30
C GLU A 27 0.48 -9.83 -22.88
N GLU A 28 0.53 -8.61 -23.40
CA GLU A 28 1.63 -7.68 -23.18
C GLU A 28 1.83 -7.33 -21.69
N MET A 29 3.05 -7.55 -21.21
CA MET A 29 3.45 -7.34 -19.81
C MET A 29 3.36 -5.87 -19.35
N TYR A 30 3.09 -4.93 -20.27
CA TYR A 30 2.91 -3.51 -19.99
C TYR A 30 1.82 -3.21 -18.96
N PHE A 31 0.71 -3.96 -18.98
CA PHE A 31 -0.37 -3.77 -18.02
C PHE A 31 0.09 -4.06 -16.58
N VAL A 32 0.92 -5.09 -16.41
CA VAL A 32 1.43 -5.48 -15.09
C VAL A 32 2.41 -4.46 -14.54
N ILE A 33 3.26 -3.88 -15.39
CA ILE A 33 4.20 -2.83 -15.00
C ILE A 33 3.44 -1.57 -14.57
N MET A 34 2.40 -1.16 -15.31
CA MET A 34 1.57 -0.02 -14.94
C MET A 34 0.90 -0.21 -13.57
N PHE A 35 0.32 -1.40 -13.33
CA PHE A 35 -0.28 -1.75 -12.03
C PHE A 35 0.75 -1.67 -10.89
N PHE A 36 1.96 -2.15 -11.12
CA PHE A 36 3.01 -2.16 -10.09
C PHE A 36 3.44 -0.74 -9.69
N VAL A 37 3.53 0.20 -10.64
CA VAL A 37 3.86 1.60 -10.35
C VAL A 37 2.79 2.25 -9.47
N PHE A 38 1.50 2.07 -9.78
CA PHE A 38 0.41 2.61 -8.96
C PHE A 38 0.43 2.04 -7.54
N ALA A 39 0.71 0.75 -7.38
CA ALA A 39 0.74 0.12 -6.07
C ALA A 39 1.89 0.64 -5.17
N VAL A 40 3.07 0.91 -5.74
CA VAL A 40 4.20 1.52 -5.00
C VAL A 40 3.87 2.96 -4.59
N CYS A 41 3.18 3.73 -5.45
CA CYS A 41 2.76 5.10 -5.14
C CYS A 41 1.81 5.17 -3.94
N GLU A 42 0.83 4.26 -3.84
CA GLU A 42 -0.05 4.16 -2.66
C GLU A 42 0.73 3.86 -1.38
N GLY A 43 1.76 3.00 -1.47
CA GLY A 43 2.68 2.74 -0.37
C GLY A 43 3.45 3.99 0.09
N ALA A 44 3.96 4.79 -0.85
CA ALA A 44 4.67 6.03 -0.55
C ALA A 44 3.75 7.08 0.12
N VAL A 45 2.51 7.22 -0.35
CA VAL A 45 1.50 8.10 0.27
C VAL A 45 1.16 7.60 1.68
N GLY A 46 0.94 6.30 1.86
CA GLY A 46 0.68 5.70 3.17
C GLY A 46 1.80 5.94 4.18
N LEU A 47 3.07 5.84 3.77
CA LEU A 47 4.22 6.18 4.61
C LEU A 47 4.24 7.66 4.98
N SER A 48 3.99 8.56 4.01
CA SER A 48 4.02 10.01 4.25
C SER A 48 2.98 10.45 5.30
N ILE A 49 1.79 9.85 5.26
CA ILE A 49 0.73 10.10 6.25
C ILE A 49 1.15 9.57 7.62
N LEU A 50 1.75 8.38 7.68
CA LEU A 50 2.22 7.81 8.93
C LEU A 50 3.30 8.67 9.60
N VAL A 51 4.26 9.19 8.82
CA VAL A 51 5.27 10.15 9.32
C VAL A 51 4.63 11.45 9.80
N SER A 52 3.60 11.94 9.09
CA SER A 52 2.88 13.15 9.53
C SER A 52 2.14 12.95 10.85
N MET A 53 1.54 11.78 11.07
CA MET A 53 0.87 11.42 12.33
C MET A 53 1.86 11.31 13.48
N MET A 54 3.03 10.70 13.26
CA MET A 54 4.10 10.61 14.25
C MET A 54 4.60 11.99 14.69
N ARG A 55 4.64 12.95 13.76
CA ARG A 55 5.05 14.34 14.05
C ARG A 55 3.98 15.18 14.75
N SER A 56 2.69 14.92 14.54
CA SER A 56 1.59 15.70 15.12
C SER A 56 1.11 15.13 16.45
N HIS A 57 1.01 13.82 16.56
CA HIS A 57 0.70 13.08 17.78
C HIS A 57 1.84 12.09 18.00
N GLY A 58 2.78 12.43 18.88
CA GLY A 58 3.97 11.63 19.21
C GLY A 58 3.67 10.31 19.93
N ASN A 59 2.57 9.65 19.60
CA ASN A 59 2.16 8.37 20.15
C ASN A 59 1.57 7.48 19.04
N ASP A 60 2.22 6.34 18.79
CA ASP A 60 1.84 5.29 17.81
C ASP A 60 0.45 4.65 18.03
N TYR A 61 -0.30 5.11 19.02
CA TYR A 61 -1.59 4.54 19.41
C TYR A 61 -2.75 5.22 18.68
N TYR A 62 -3.61 4.39 18.08
CA TYR A 62 -4.91 4.70 17.47
C TYR A 62 -5.86 5.56 18.34
N ASN A 63 -5.53 5.80 19.61
CA ASN A 63 -6.34 6.54 20.56
C ASN A 63 -6.26 8.08 20.38
N SER A 64 -5.29 8.59 19.61
CA SER A 64 -5.18 10.03 19.29
C SER A 64 -6.17 10.50 18.22
N LEU A 65 -6.77 9.60 17.43
CA LEU A 65 -7.84 9.90 16.47
C LEU A 65 -9.17 10.28 17.16
N SER A 66 -9.28 10.12 18.48
CA SER A 66 -10.42 10.60 19.26
C SER A 66 -10.57 12.14 19.25
N MET A 67 -9.53 12.88 18.85
CA MET A 67 -9.57 14.34 18.67
C MET A 67 -10.35 14.78 17.42
N LEU A 68 -10.64 13.87 16.48
CA LEU A 68 -11.46 14.12 15.28
C LEU A 68 -12.96 13.86 15.50
N MET A 69 -13.37 13.36 16.68
CA MET A 69 -14.78 13.27 17.06
C MET A 69 -15.23 14.55 17.78
N CYS A 70 -15.42 15.63 17.02
CA CYS A 70 -16.31 16.74 17.34
C CYS A 70 -17.12 17.09 16.10
#